data_AF-A0A0H3A886-F1
#
_entry.id   AF-A0A0H3A886-F1
#
_cell.length_a   1.000
_cell.length_b   1.000
_cell.length_c   1.000
_cell.angle_alpha   90.00
_cell.angle_beta   90.00
_cell.angle_gamma   90.00
#
_symmetry.space_group_name_H-M   'P 1'
#
loop_
_entity.id
_entity.type
_entity.pdbx_description
1 polymer ?
#
loop_
_entity_poly.entity_id
_entity_poly.type
_entity_poly.pdbx_seq_one_letter_code
_entity_poly.pdbx_strand_id
1 'polypeptide(L)'
;MKRQPCRHLPYPVSRHGARHTPGYSSHGATRHMAGHAECQTLCQPAAPTAHSATSAVCSAFNHAAPAPPPADSIAQSTRPAAFTSASSRHAQGGFTLIEIIVTIILAAIMSTMLLTMTGTALRGSAESLVRSDAQSRLTDAIESMTADYRNLWATEENPIGIISGRIGAAGSTVSTTYGTYTVVVNRRIRFVNTGTNAFAEQADANGDMLRVTIEVNGQQATTLFSR
;
A
#
# COMPACT_ATOMS: atom_id res chain seq x y z
N MET A 1 -29.28 -15.56 47.48
CA MET A 1 -27.99 -15.97 48.07
C MET A 1 -26.94 -14.89 47.78
N LYS A 2 -26.42 -14.26 48.83
CA LYS A 2 -25.35 -13.25 48.81
C LYS A 2 -23.99 -13.93 48.78
N ARG A 3 -23.01 -13.32 48.11
CA ARG A 3 -21.61 -13.16 48.58
C ARG A 3 -20.85 -12.24 47.60
N GLN A 4 -20.55 -11.02 48.06
CA GLN A 4 -19.34 -10.27 47.69
C GLN A 4 -18.35 -10.36 48.89
N PRO A 5 -17.22 -9.62 48.94
CA PRO A 5 -15.89 -10.11 48.57
C PRO A 5 -14.89 -10.00 49.74
N CYS A 6 -13.69 -10.57 49.62
CA CYS A 6 -12.61 -10.32 50.59
C CYS A 6 -11.59 -9.31 50.04
N ARG A 7 -11.56 -8.12 50.66
CA ARG A 7 -10.41 -7.20 50.68
C ARG A 7 -9.61 -7.46 51.96
N HIS A 8 -8.28 -7.43 51.89
CA HIS A 8 -7.45 -7.04 53.03
C HIS A 8 -6.14 -6.37 52.56
N LEU A 9 -5.98 -5.12 52.97
CA LEU A 9 -4.73 -4.36 53.20
C LEU A 9 -4.65 -4.15 54.75
N PRO A 10 -3.62 -3.52 55.38
CA PRO A 10 -2.26 -3.10 54.96
C PRO A 10 -1.08 -3.29 56.00
N TYR A 11 0.19 -3.09 55.53
CA TYR A 11 1.44 -2.49 56.14
C TYR A 11 2.04 -2.97 57.50
N PRO A 12 3.25 -2.52 57.99
CA PRO A 12 4.47 -1.89 57.39
C PRO A 12 5.85 -2.46 57.92
N VAL A 13 7.00 -1.83 57.55
CA VAL A 13 8.14 -1.34 58.42
C VAL A 13 9.59 -1.63 57.93
N SER A 14 10.34 -0.52 57.70
CA SER A 14 11.79 -0.17 57.94
C SER A 14 12.95 -1.09 57.51
N ARG A 15 14.22 -0.65 57.35
CA ARG A 15 15.01 0.60 57.11
C ARG A 15 16.50 0.16 57.22
N HIS A 16 17.45 0.93 56.65
CA HIS A 16 18.94 0.81 56.74
C HIS A 16 19.60 -0.30 55.88
N GLY A 17 20.71 -0.14 55.16
CA GLY A 17 21.71 0.93 55.07
C GLY A 17 23.12 0.40 55.39
N ALA A 18 23.99 0.20 54.37
CA ALA A 18 25.48 0.14 54.38
C ALA A 18 25.92 -0.68 53.12
N ARG A 19 26.63 -0.16 52.11
CA ARG A 19 27.99 0.41 51.98
C ARG A 19 29.12 -0.65 51.99
N HIS A 20 29.96 -0.57 50.95
CA HIS A 20 31.33 -1.09 50.73
C HIS A 20 31.58 -2.35 49.86
N THR A 21 32.37 -2.07 48.83
CA THR A 21 33.06 -2.85 47.77
C THR A 21 34.32 -3.58 48.29
N PRO A 22 35.24 -4.10 47.43
CA PRO A 22 35.16 -5.26 46.52
C PRO A 22 36.24 -6.33 46.86
N GLY A 23 36.19 -7.53 46.29
CA GLY A 23 37.20 -8.56 46.53
C GLY A 23 37.22 -9.67 45.47
N TYR A 24 38.44 -9.97 44.99
CA TYR A 24 38.82 -10.80 43.84
C TYR A 24 38.89 -12.31 44.18
N SER A 25 38.91 -13.14 43.12
CA SER A 25 39.68 -14.40 42.97
C SER A 25 38.94 -15.75 42.92
N SER A 26 38.95 -16.30 41.69
CA SER A 26 39.45 -17.62 41.25
C SER A 26 38.93 -18.97 41.80
N HIS A 27 38.76 -19.87 40.82
CA HIS A 27 38.88 -21.34 40.82
C HIS A 27 37.66 -22.20 41.18
N GLY A 28 37.43 -23.19 40.32
CA GLY A 28 36.79 -24.46 40.71
C GLY A 28 35.86 -25.05 39.67
N ALA A 29 36.42 -25.76 38.68
CA ALA A 29 35.67 -26.66 37.81
C ALA A 29 35.37 -27.98 38.52
N THR A 30 34.17 -28.54 38.35
CA THR A 30 33.93 -29.99 38.43
C THR A 30 32.72 -30.42 37.60
N ARG A 31 32.94 -31.51 36.86
CA ARG A 31 32.02 -32.26 36.00
C ARG A 31 31.02 -33.10 36.81
N HIS A 32 29.85 -33.39 36.24
CA HIS A 32 29.20 -34.72 36.16
C HIS A 32 27.88 -34.54 35.36
N MET A 33 27.76 -34.98 34.10
CA MET A 33 27.54 -36.33 33.55
C MET A 33 26.06 -36.80 33.53
N ALA A 34 25.58 -36.98 32.28
CA ALA A 34 24.79 -38.11 31.75
C ALA A 34 23.25 -38.07 31.73
N GLY A 35 22.70 -38.37 30.54
CA GLY A 35 21.34 -38.89 30.28
C GLY A 35 20.58 -38.17 29.15
N HIS A 36 21.02 -38.23 27.88
CA HIS A 36 20.68 -39.19 26.81
C HIS A 36 19.30 -39.06 26.11
N ALA A 37 19.37 -39.23 24.78
CA ALA A 37 18.35 -39.46 23.74
C ALA A 37 17.88 -38.20 22.98
N GLU A 38 18.57 -37.77 21.92
CA GLU A 38 18.53 -38.30 20.53
C GLU A 38 17.13 -38.30 19.89
N CYS A 39 16.90 -37.36 18.97
CA CYS A 39 16.35 -37.71 17.66
C CYS A 39 16.95 -36.80 16.60
N GLN A 40 17.69 -37.43 15.70
CA GLN A 40 18.39 -36.86 14.55
C GLN A 40 17.36 -36.38 13.51
N THR A 41 17.67 -35.29 12.79
CA THR A 41 17.74 -35.32 11.32
C THR A 41 18.55 -34.12 10.85
N LEU A 42 19.70 -34.42 10.25
CA LEU A 42 20.54 -33.53 9.49
C LEU A 42 19.83 -33.04 8.22
N CYS A 43 20.05 -31.77 7.85
CA CYS A 43 20.48 -31.40 6.50
C CYS A 43 20.96 -29.93 6.49
N GLN A 44 22.22 -29.77 6.06
CA GLN A 44 22.94 -28.50 5.90
C GLN A 44 22.37 -27.65 4.74
N PRO A 45 22.60 -26.32 4.71
CA PRO A 45 22.50 -25.53 3.49
C PRO A 45 23.85 -25.46 2.78
N ALA A 46 23.89 -25.89 1.52
CA ALA A 46 24.91 -25.50 0.57
C ALA A 46 24.32 -24.48 -0.42
N ALA A 47 24.86 -23.26 -0.43
CA ALA A 47 24.91 -22.43 -1.64
C ALA A 47 26.08 -22.96 -2.51
N PRO A 48 26.17 -22.73 -3.85
CA PRO A 48 25.76 -21.48 -4.52
C PRO A 48 25.24 -21.58 -5.99
N THR A 49 24.92 -20.40 -6.53
CA THR A 49 24.93 -19.95 -7.95
C THR A 49 23.89 -20.48 -8.96
N ALA A 50 22.98 -19.54 -9.29
CA ALA A 50 22.83 -18.90 -10.61
C ALA A 50 21.76 -19.39 -11.61
N HIS A 51 21.09 -18.36 -12.15
CA HIS A 51 20.38 -18.21 -13.42
C HIS A 51 18.95 -18.76 -13.61
N SER A 52 18.07 -17.77 -13.81
CA SER A 52 16.97 -17.71 -14.79
C SER A 52 15.87 -18.77 -14.74
N ALA A 53 14.69 -18.36 -14.27
CA ALA A 53 13.48 -18.39 -15.09
C ALA A 53 12.35 -17.63 -14.37
N THR A 54 11.90 -16.58 -15.03
CA THR A 54 10.53 -16.06 -14.96
C THR A 54 9.50 -17.17 -14.90
N SER A 55 8.62 -17.15 -13.91
CA SER A 55 7.23 -17.62 -14.07
C SER A 55 6.36 -17.01 -12.99
N ALA A 56 5.59 -16.01 -13.40
CA ALA A 56 4.45 -15.51 -12.68
C ALA A 56 3.37 -16.61 -12.62
N VAL A 57 2.96 -16.96 -11.40
CA VAL A 57 1.77 -17.79 -11.17
C VAL A 57 0.58 -16.83 -11.16
N CYS A 58 -0.08 -16.68 -12.31
CA CYS A 58 -1.42 -16.08 -12.36
C CYS A 58 -2.47 -17.18 -12.20
N SER A 59 -3.20 -17.08 -11.10
CA SER A 59 -4.35 -17.91 -10.75
C SER A 59 -5.45 -17.82 -11.83
N ALA A 60 -5.97 -18.97 -12.23
CA ALA A 60 -7.03 -19.11 -13.22
C ALA A 60 -8.38 -18.74 -12.60
N PHE A 61 -9.00 -17.66 -13.09
CA PHE A 61 -10.40 -17.33 -12.80
C PHE A 61 -11.28 -18.03 -13.84
N ASN A 62 -11.96 -19.09 -13.42
CA ASN A 62 -12.95 -19.83 -14.21
C ASN A 62 -14.23 -19.00 -14.31
N HIS A 63 -14.43 -18.26 -15.41
CA HIS A 63 -15.75 -17.79 -15.81
C HIS A 63 -16.15 -18.48 -17.11
N ALA A 64 -17.16 -19.35 -17.01
CA ALA A 64 -17.84 -19.96 -18.14
C ALA A 64 -18.46 -18.85 -19.02
N ALA A 65 -18.05 -18.81 -20.28
CA ALA A 65 -18.64 -17.93 -21.29
C ALA A 65 -20.04 -18.45 -21.68
N PRO A 66 -21.05 -17.58 -21.86
CA PRO A 66 -22.33 -17.97 -22.44
C PRO A 66 -22.20 -18.26 -23.94
N ALA A 67 -22.89 -19.29 -24.42
CA ALA A 67 -22.90 -19.73 -25.81
C ALA A 67 -23.42 -18.65 -26.78
N PRO A 68 -22.89 -18.58 -28.02
CA PRO A 68 -23.39 -17.65 -29.03
C PRO A 68 -24.75 -18.10 -29.59
N PRO A 69 -25.67 -17.17 -29.92
CA PRO A 69 -26.92 -17.49 -30.61
C PRO A 69 -26.69 -17.87 -32.08
N PRO A 70 -27.59 -18.68 -32.69
CA PRO A 70 -27.48 -19.10 -34.08
C PRO A 70 -27.67 -17.94 -35.06
N ALA A 71 -26.88 -17.96 -36.13
CA ALA A 71 -26.92 -16.99 -37.21
C ALA A 71 -28.15 -17.21 -38.10
N ASP A 72 -29.11 -16.29 -38.05
CA ASP A 72 -30.18 -16.20 -39.03
C ASP A 72 -29.68 -15.50 -40.30
N SER A 73 -29.94 -16.17 -41.41
CA SER A 73 -29.58 -15.84 -42.77
C SER A 73 -30.41 -14.67 -43.31
N ILE A 74 -29.84 -13.47 -43.30
CA ILE A 74 -30.40 -12.34 -44.08
C ILE A 74 -29.86 -12.42 -45.51
N ALA A 75 -30.71 -12.93 -46.40
CA ALA A 75 -30.57 -12.79 -47.84
C ALA A 75 -30.65 -11.31 -48.23
N GLN A 76 -29.50 -10.68 -48.47
CA GLN A 76 -29.44 -9.34 -49.04
C GLN A 76 -29.33 -9.40 -50.57
N SER A 77 -30.48 -9.10 -51.17
CA SER A 77 -30.73 -8.69 -52.55
C SER A 77 -29.54 -7.96 -53.19
N THR A 78 -28.85 -8.66 -54.10
CA THR A 78 -27.88 -8.07 -55.02
C THR A 78 -28.61 -7.28 -56.09
N ARG A 79 -28.77 -5.96 -55.86
CA ARG A 79 -29.09 -5.02 -56.94
C ARG A 79 -27.80 -4.68 -57.67
N PRO A 80 -27.70 -4.81 -59.00
CA PRO A 80 -26.55 -4.32 -59.74
C PRO A 80 -26.60 -2.79 -59.76
N ALA A 81 -25.77 -2.16 -58.92
CA ALA A 81 -25.46 -0.75 -59.10
C ALA A 81 -24.59 -0.63 -60.35
N ALA A 82 -25.20 -0.20 -61.45
CA ALA A 82 -24.49 0.22 -62.65
C ALA A 82 -23.59 1.42 -62.28
N PHE A 83 -22.30 1.13 -62.05
CA PHE A 83 -21.26 2.13 -61.93
C PHE A 83 -21.06 2.74 -63.32
N THR A 84 -21.79 3.83 -63.57
CA THR A 84 -21.54 4.68 -64.72
C THR A 84 -20.18 5.33 -64.52
N SER A 85 -19.19 4.78 -65.21
CA SER A 85 -17.85 5.33 -65.39
C SER A 85 -17.97 6.73 -65.99
N ALA A 86 -17.87 7.75 -65.14
CA ALA A 86 -17.69 9.11 -65.58
C ALA A 86 -16.25 9.27 -66.06
N SER A 87 -16.12 9.31 -67.40
CA SER A 87 -15.05 9.89 -68.21
C SER A 87 -13.89 10.51 -67.42
N SER A 88 -12.75 9.85 -67.50
CA SER A 88 -11.42 10.35 -67.18
C SER A 88 -11.12 11.63 -67.99
N ARG A 89 -11.36 12.79 -67.39
CA ARG A 89 -10.59 13.98 -67.76
C ARG A 89 -9.20 13.79 -67.16
N HIS A 90 -8.22 13.57 -68.03
CA HIS A 90 -6.81 13.73 -67.70
C HIS A 90 -6.60 15.14 -67.14
N ALA A 91 -6.63 15.28 -65.82
CA ALA A 91 -6.07 16.44 -65.15
C ALA A 91 -4.54 16.28 -65.20
N GLN A 92 -3.95 16.63 -66.34
CA GLN A 92 -2.51 16.82 -66.47
C GLN A 92 -2.12 18.14 -65.80
N GLY A 93 -2.33 18.22 -64.49
CA GLY A 93 -1.73 19.24 -63.64
C GLY A 93 -0.50 18.61 -63.01
N GLY A 94 0.69 18.88 -63.57
CA GLY A 94 1.93 18.49 -62.90
C GLY A 94 2.00 19.17 -61.53
N PHE A 95 2.38 18.41 -60.50
CA PHE A 95 2.66 18.97 -59.17
C PHE A 95 3.63 20.13 -59.33
N THR A 96 3.19 21.33 -58.98
CA THR A 96 4.10 22.46 -58.97
C THR A 96 5.04 22.28 -57.79
N LEU A 97 6.33 22.56 -57.99
CA LEU A 97 7.33 22.49 -56.92
C LEU A 97 6.92 23.35 -55.72
N ILE A 98 6.27 24.48 -55.98
CA ILE A 98 5.79 25.39 -54.95
C ILE A 98 4.65 24.79 -54.10
N GLU A 99 3.73 24.03 -54.69
CA GLU A 99 2.61 23.40 -53.97
C GLU A 99 3.09 22.33 -52.98
N ILE A 100 4.06 21.50 -53.38
CA ILE A 100 4.67 20.52 -52.50
C ILE A 100 5.39 21.21 -51.33
N ILE A 101 6.11 22.30 -51.59
CA ILE A 101 6.79 23.06 -50.53
C ILE A 101 5.75 23.66 -49.56
N VAL A 102 4.70 24.30 -50.06
CA VAL A 102 3.67 24.92 -49.23
C VAL A 102 2.93 23.88 -48.38
N THR A 103 2.57 22.73 -48.94
CA THR A 103 1.89 21.66 -48.20
C THR A 103 2.76 21.05 -47.12
N ILE A 104 4.06 20.85 -47.36
CA ILE A 104 5.01 20.36 -46.34
C ILE A 104 5.16 21.39 -45.22
N ILE A 105 5.23 22.68 -45.54
CA ILE A 105 5.30 23.76 -44.53
C ILE A 105 4.03 23.78 -43.67
N LEU A 106 2.85 23.73 -44.29
CA LEU A 106 1.57 23.70 -43.57
C LEU A 106 1.47 22.44 -42.69
N ALA A 107 1.85 21.28 -43.22
CA ALA A 107 1.88 20.03 -42.46
C ALA A 107 2.85 20.10 -41.28
N ALA A 108 4.03 20.72 -41.45
CA ALA A 108 4.99 20.91 -40.38
C ALA A 108 4.42 21.79 -39.25
N ILE A 109 3.78 22.92 -39.60
CA ILE A 109 3.17 23.80 -38.59
C ILE A 109 2.05 23.07 -37.83
N MET A 110 1.14 22.39 -38.54
CA MET A 110 0.07 21.63 -37.90
C MET A 110 0.60 20.49 -37.01
N SER A 111 1.62 19.76 -37.48
CA SER A 111 2.27 18.70 -36.73
C SER A 111 2.90 19.21 -35.44
N THR A 112 3.59 20.36 -35.49
CA THR A 112 4.21 20.94 -34.29
C THR A 112 3.16 21.30 -33.23
N MET A 113 2.04 21.91 -33.63
CA MET A 113 0.94 22.22 -32.72
C MET A 113 0.36 20.94 -32.09
N LEU A 114 0.09 19.91 -32.90
CA LEU A 114 -0.43 18.63 -32.42
C LEU A 114 0.52 17.96 -31.40
N LEU A 115 1.81 17.97 -31.67
CA LEU A 115 2.82 17.38 -30.78
C LEU A 115 2.88 18.12 -29.42
N THR A 116 2.79 19.46 -29.43
CA THR A 116 2.77 20.23 -28.17
C THR A 116 1.53 19.94 -27.31
N MET A 117 0.36 19.80 -27.92
CA MET A 117 -0.88 19.44 -27.20
C MET A 117 -0.83 18.00 -26.67
N THR A 118 -0.33 17.05 -27.48
CA THR A 118 -0.25 15.65 -27.07
C THR A 118 0.76 15.43 -25.95
N GLY A 119 1.92 16.10 -26.02
CA GLY A 119 2.96 15.97 -24.99
C GLY A 119 2.52 16.47 -23.62
N THR A 120 1.76 17.56 -23.56
CA THR A 120 1.21 18.09 -22.30
C THR A 120 0.11 17.21 -21.73
N ALA A 121 -0.80 16.71 -22.57
CA ALA A 121 -1.87 15.80 -22.15
C ALA A 121 -1.32 14.48 -21.57
N LEU A 122 -0.33 13.87 -22.22
CA LEU A 122 0.27 12.61 -21.75
C LEU A 122 0.98 12.78 -20.39
N ARG A 123 1.67 13.90 -20.18
CA ARG A 123 2.34 14.18 -18.91
C ARG A 123 1.34 14.32 -17.76
N GLY A 124 0.22 15.02 -17.99
CA GLY A 124 -0.87 15.14 -17.01
C GLY A 124 -1.50 13.78 -16.68
N SER A 125 -1.71 12.93 -17.68
CA SER A 125 -2.27 11.58 -17.49
C SER A 125 -1.37 10.68 -16.65
N ALA A 126 -0.04 10.72 -16.87
CA ALA A 126 0.91 9.94 -16.08
C ALA A 126 0.90 10.36 -14.60
N GLU A 127 0.87 11.66 -14.31
CA GLU A 127 0.77 12.16 -12.94
C GLU A 127 -0.56 11.76 -12.28
N SER A 128 -1.67 11.85 -13.02
CA SER A 128 -2.99 11.41 -12.55
C SER A 128 -3.01 9.94 -12.19
N LEU A 129 -2.41 9.08 -13.03
CA LEU A 129 -2.34 7.64 -12.79
C LEU A 129 -1.52 7.31 -11.53
N VAL A 130 -0.34 7.92 -11.36
CA VAL A 130 0.49 7.70 -10.17
C VAL A 130 -0.22 8.16 -8.90
N ARG A 131 -0.96 9.28 -8.96
CA ARG A 131 -1.77 9.76 -7.84
C ARG A 131 -2.92 8.81 -7.51
N SER A 132 -3.61 8.31 -8.53
CA SER A 132 -4.72 7.35 -8.36
C SER A 132 -4.25 6.03 -7.75
N ASP A 133 -3.11 5.50 -8.19
CA ASP A 133 -2.50 4.30 -7.60
C ASP A 133 -2.17 4.52 -6.12
N ALA A 134 -1.51 5.64 -5.80
CA ALA A 134 -1.17 5.99 -4.43
C ALA A 134 -2.41 6.08 -3.53
N GLN A 135 -3.49 6.71 -4.00
CA GLN A 135 -4.75 6.81 -3.26
C GLN A 135 -5.43 5.46 -3.04
N SER A 136 -5.41 4.56 -4.04
CA SER A 136 -5.91 3.20 -3.88
C SER A 136 -5.15 2.48 -2.77
N ARG A 137 -3.81 2.52 -2.82
CA ARG A 137 -2.95 1.83 -1.84
C ARG A 137 -3.11 2.37 -0.43
N LEU A 138 -3.28 3.68 -0.27
CA LEU A 138 -3.59 4.29 1.02
C LEU A 138 -4.95 3.85 1.56
N THR A 139 -5.96 3.78 0.68
CA THR A 139 -7.31 3.32 1.05
C THR A 139 -7.28 1.88 1.50
N ASP A 140 -6.67 0.98 0.71
CA ASP A 140 -6.53 -0.44 1.05
C ASP A 140 -5.81 -0.62 2.39
N ALA A 141 -4.74 0.15 2.62
CA ALA A 141 -4.00 0.11 3.89
C ALA A 141 -4.86 0.55 5.08
N ILE A 142 -5.59 1.67 4.95
CA ILE A 142 -6.47 2.18 6.03
C ILE A 142 -7.64 1.23 6.29
N GLU A 143 -8.24 0.65 5.25
CA GLU A 143 -9.32 -0.32 5.39
C GLU A 143 -8.82 -1.58 6.11
N SER A 144 -7.64 -2.08 5.73
CA SER A 144 -7.00 -3.22 6.38
C SER A 144 -6.67 -2.93 7.86
N MET A 145 -6.11 -1.75 8.15
CA MET A 145 -5.86 -1.30 9.54
C MET A 145 -7.16 -1.19 10.33
N THR A 146 -8.22 -0.65 9.73
CA THR A 146 -9.53 -0.48 10.39
C THR A 146 -10.20 -1.82 10.66
N ALA A 147 -10.12 -2.77 9.71
CA ALA A 147 -10.63 -4.11 9.90
C ALA A 147 -9.88 -4.83 11.04
N ASP A 148 -8.56 -4.71 11.08
CA ASP A 148 -7.74 -5.30 12.16
C ASP A 148 -8.01 -4.62 13.51
N TYR A 149 -8.11 -3.29 13.54
CA TYR A 149 -8.44 -2.55 14.76
C TYR A 149 -9.77 -2.98 15.35
N ARG A 150 -10.80 -3.20 14.51
CA ARG A 150 -12.10 -3.73 14.96
C ARG A 150 -11.99 -5.12 15.59
N ASN A 151 -11.14 -5.98 15.04
CA ASN A 151 -10.89 -7.29 15.61
C ASN A 151 -10.15 -7.19 16.96
N LEU A 152 -9.09 -6.38 17.02
CA LEU A 152 -8.34 -6.11 18.24
C LEU A 152 -9.26 -5.55 19.34
N TRP A 153 -10.20 -4.67 18.98
CA TRP A 153 -11.17 -4.10 19.93
C TRP A 153 -12.06 -5.15 20.60
N ALA A 154 -12.37 -6.23 19.88
CA ALA A 154 -13.21 -7.32 20.39
C ALA A 154 -12.43 -8.38 21.18
N THR A 155 -11.11 -8.46 21.00
CA THR A 155 -10.30 -9.61 21.45
C THR A 155 -9.18 -9.26 22.42
N GLU A 156 -8.71 -8.02 22.42
CA GLU A 156 -7.52 -7.58 23.15
C GLU A 156 -7.83 -6.53 24.21
N GLU A 157 -7.06 -6.52 25.30
CA GLU A 157 -7.20 -5.53 26.38
C GLU A 157 -6.64 -4.15 25.99
N ASN A 158 -5.63 -4.11 25.12
CA ASN A 158 -4.99 -2.86 24.67
C ASN A 158 -4.90 -2.77 23.13
N PRO A 159 -6.04 -2.61 22.44
CA PRO A 159 -6.09 -2.61 20.98
C PRO A 159 -5.30 -1.44 20.37
N ILE A 160 -5.33 -0.26 20.99
CA ILE A 160 -4.60 0.92 20.50
C ILE A 160 -3.08 0.70 20.57
N GLY A 161 -2.58 0.10 21.64
CA GLY A 161 -1.15 -0.22 21.77
C GLY A 161 -0.69 -1.21 20.69
N ILE A 162 -1.49 -2.25 20.47
CA ILE A 162 -1.16 -3.30 19.49
C ILE A 162 -1.19 -2.76 18.06
N ILE A 163 -2.26 -2.06 17.66
CA ILE A 163 -2.37 -1.52 16.29
C ILE A 163 -1.26 -0.50 16.01
N SER A 164 -0.91 0.35 16.98
CA SER A 164 0.19 1.32 16.85
C SER A 164 1.52 0.61 16.58
N GLY A 165 1.78 -0.51 17.27
CA GLY A 165 2.97 -1.33 17.03
C GLY A 165 2.99 -2.00 15.65
N ARG A 166 1.84 -2.50 15.17
CA ARG A 166 1.71 -3.17 13.86
C ARG A 166 1.90 -2.20 12.69
N ILE A 167 1.46 -0.95 12.82
CA ILE A 167 1.64 0.11 11.81
C ILE A 167 3.12 0.55 11.72
N GLY A 168 3.83 0.55 12.85
CA GLY A 168 5.24 0.90 12.92
C GLY A 168 5.53 2.36 13.31
N ALA A 169 6.80 2.68 13.53
CA ALA A 169 7.21 3.97 14.07
C ALA A 169 7.09 5.12 13.03
N ALA A 170 6.67 6.30 13.48
CA ALA A 170 6.68 7.50 12.65
C ALA A 170 8.10 7.81 12.12
N GLY A 171 8.18 8.28 10.87
CA GLY A 171 9.41 8.50 10.12
C GLY A 171 9.96 7.25 9.40
N SER A 172 9.31 6.09 9.53
CA SER A 172 9.80 4.84 8.93
C SER A 172 9.00 4.46 7.69
N THR A 173 9.68 3.96 6.66
CA THR A 173 9.04 3.19 5.59
C THR A 173 8.96 1.73 6.03
N VAL A 174 7.75 1.19 6.04
CA VAL A 174 7.47 -0.16 6.53
C VAL A 174 6.83 -1.00 5.44
N SER A 175 7.02 -2.31 5.53
CA SER A 175 6.27 -3.29 4.74
C SER A 175 5.60 -4.24 5.73
N THR A 176 4.28 -4.13 5.82
CA THR A 176 3.44 -4.81 6.81
C THR A 176 2.36 -5.62 6.11
N THR A 177 1.51 -6.30 6.89
CA THR A 177 0.29 -6.92 6.38
C THR A 177 -0.70 -5.93 5.77
N TYR A 178 -0.62 -4.64 6.14
CA TYR A 178 -1.45 -3.57 5.57
C TYR A 178 -0.88 -3.00 4.26
N GLY A 179 0.26 -3.53 3.79
CA GLY A 179 0.97 -3.03 2.62
C GLY A 179 2.25 -2.26 2.95
N THR A 180 2.79 -1.58 1.94
CA THR A 180 4.03 -0.81 2.02
C THR A 180 3.74 0.69 1.95
N TYR A 181 4.17 1.43 2.96
CA TYR A 181 3.95 2.87 3.10
C TYR A 181 4.97 3.49 4.04
N THR A 182 5.07 4.81 4.04
CA THR A 182 5.82 5.58 5.03
C THR A 182 4.88 6.05 6.14
N VAL A 183 5.25 5.85 7.40
CA VAL A 183 4.48 6.36 8.53
C VAL A 183 4.89 7.81 8.78
N VAL A 184 3.99 8.76 8.58
CA VAL A 184 4.23 10.18 8.84
C VAL A 184 3.90 10.53 10.28
N VAL A 185 2.77 10.00 10.78
CA VAL A 185 2.34 10.17 12.16
C VAL A 185 1.85 8.83 12.68
N ASN A 186 2.27 8.47 13.88
CA ASN A 186 1.67 7.41 14.66
C ASN A 186 1.84 7.78 16.13
N ARG A 187 0.85 8.48 16.68
CA ARG A 187 0.89 8.94 18.08
C ARG A 187 -0.50 9.06 18.66
N ARG A 188 -0.57 8.85 19.96
CA ARG A 188 -1.80 9.06 20.73
C ARG A 188 -2.02 10.55 20.99
N ILE A 189 -3.27 10.97 20.91
CA ILE A 189 -3.67 12.39 20.92
C ILE A 189 -4.86 12.62 21.87
N ARG A 190 -5.01 13.87 22.29
CA ARG A 190 -6.24 14.41 22.89
C ARG A 190 -6.51 15.81 22.37
N PHE A 191 -7.76 16.25 22.42
CA PHE A 191 -8.12 17.64 22.16
C PHE A 191 -8.30 18.36 23.50
N VAL A 192 -7.53 19.42 23.71
CA VAL A 192 -7.63 20.26 24.91
C VAL A 192 -8.29 21.59 24.56
N ASN A 193 -9.14 22.09 25.44
CA ASN A 193 -9.69 23.44 25.30
C ASN A 193 -8.56 24.47 25.54
N THR A 194 -8.43 25.43 24.64
CA THR A 194 -7.40 26.48 24.68
C THR A 194 -7.97 27.89 24.89
N GLY A 195 -9.28 28.00 25.13
CA GLY A 195 -10.00 29.26 25.29
C GLY A 195 -11.41 29.20 24.70
N THR A 196 -12.04 30.37 24.56
CA THR A 196 -13.41 30.52 24.06
C THR A 196 -13.55 29.90 22.66
N ASN A 197 -14.19 28.73 22.60
CA ASN A 197 -14.49 27.96 21.39
C ASN A 197 -13.26 27.46 20.59
N ALA A 198 -12.12 27.24 21.24
CA ALA A 198 -10.91 26.75 20.57
C ALA A 198 -10.40 25.43 21.20
N PHE A 199 -10.13 24.44 20.35
CA PHE A 199 -9.50 23.17 20.74
C PHE A 199 -8.18 23.00 20.00
N ALA A 200 -7.16 22.51 20.72
CA ALA A 200 -5.88 22.15 20.14
C ALA A 200 -5.59 20.67 20.35
N GLU A 201 -5.01 20.02 19.34
CA GLU A 201 -4.49 18.67 19.46
C GLU A 201 -3.21 18.68 20.30
N GLN A 202 -3.13 17.80 21.29
CA GLN A 202 -1.95 17.59 22.12
C GLN A 202 -1.54 16.12 22.09
N ALA A 203 -0.24 15.87 22.22
CA ALA A 203 0.26 14.51 22.40
C ALA A 203 -0.17 13.97 23.77
N ASP A 204 -0.61 12.72 23.80
CA ASP A 204 -1.02 12.06 25.02
C ASP A 204 -0.65 10.59 24.97
N ALA A 205 0.43 10.20 25.65
CA ALA A 205 0.91 8.82 25.67
C ALA A 205 -0.14 7.82 26.19
N ASN A 206 -1.11 8.28 26.98
CA ASN A 206 -2.17 7.46 27.56
C ASN A 206 -3.55 7.77 26.94
N GLY A 207 -3.61 8.60 25.90
CA GLY A 207 -4.87 9.08 25.33
C GLY A 207 -5.68 7.97 24.64
N ASP A 208 -6.99 8.07 24.62
CA ASP A 208 -7.87 7.06 24.00
C ASP A 208 -8.00 7.19 22.47
N MET A 209 -7.31 8.16 21.87
CA MET A 209 -7.30 8.37 20.42
C MET A 209 -5.89 8.19 19.87
N LEU A 210 -5.77 7.42 18.80
CA LEU A 210 -4.55 7.26 18.01
C LEU A 210 -4.71 7.96 16.68
N ARG A 211 -3.82 8.91 16.38
CA ARG A 211 -3.71 9.52 15.06
C ARG A 211 -2.65 8.80 14.25
N VAL A 212 -3.06 8.32 13.10
CA VAL A 212 -2.21 7.64 12.14
C VAL A 212 -2.26 8.40 10.82
N THR A 213 -1.10 8.80 10.32
CA THR A 213 -0.94 9.36 8.98
C THR A 213 0.10 8.55 8.24
N ILE A 214 -0.26 8.01 7.08
CA ILE A 214 0.63 7.24 6.22
C ILE A 214 0.77 7.92 4.85
N GLU A 215 1.88 7.66 4.17
CA GLU A 215 2.24 8.24 2.89
C GLU A 215 2.63 7.18 1.87
N VAL A 216 2.17 7.36 0.63
CA VAL A 216 2.58 6.62 -0.57
C VAL A 216 2.78 7.62 -1.70
N ASN A 217 3.97 7.66 -2.32
CA ASN A 217 4.29 8.55 -3.45
C ASN A 217 3.91 10.03 -3.22
N GLY A 218 4.13 10.55 -2.01
CA GLY A 218 3.79 11.94 -1.64
C GLY A 218 2.30 12.21 -1.43
N GLN A 219 1.42 11.20 -1.54
CA GLN A 219 0.02 11.28 -1.11
C GLN A 219 -0.09 10.79 0.32
N GLN A 220 -0.85 11.50 1.16
CA GLN A 220 -1.05 11.14 2.56
C GLN A 220 -2.52 10.85 2.86
N ALA A 221 -2.74 9.92 3.78
CA ALA A 221 -4.05 9.67 4.34
C ALA A 221 -3.95 9.57 5.87
N THR A 222 -4.93 10.17 6.55
CA THR A 222 -4.99 10.20 8.02
C THR A 222 -6.24 9.49 8.50
N THR A 223 -6.09 8.65 9.51
CA THR A 223 -7.19 8.00 10.23
C THR A 223 -7.04 8.19 11.73
N LEU A 224 -8.17 8.17 12.43
CA LEU A 224 -8.26 8.23 13.87
C LEU A 224 -8.85 6.92 14.38
N PHE A 225 -8.13 6.25 15.27
CA PHE A 225 -8.64 5.10 16.00
C PHE A 225 -8.95 5.53 17.43
N SER A 226 -10.18 5.34 17.88
CA SER A 226 -10.60 5.67 19.24
C SER A 226 -11.36 4.52 19.88
N ARG A 227 -11.36 4.54 21.21
CA ARG A 227 -12.33 3.79 22.03
C ARG A 227 -13.77 4.16 21.70
#